data_AF-A0A965I5Z7-F1
#
_entry.id   AF-A0A965I5Z7-F1
#
_cell.length_a   1.000
_cell.length_b   1.000
_cell.length_c   1.000
_cell.angle_alpha   90.00
_cell.angle_beta   90.00
_cell.angle_gamma   90.00
#
_symmetry.space_group_name_H-M   'P 1'
#
loop_
_entity.id
_entity.type
_entity.pdbx_description
1 polymer ?
#
loop_
_entity_poly.entity_id
_entity_poly.type
_entity_poly.pdbx_seq_one_letter_code
_entity_poly.pdbx_strand_id
1 'polypeptide(L)'
;MKDAEAPENLAMSLKSVELGVAKDGKQISSAVLIRNDEAQIRSKITVSIANKLKTFHEAVRENGNVTKLGDVILEKSVSLEGWREIFYRRSPADTQEAKRKAFERARKDL
;
A
#
# COMPACT_ATOMS: atom_id res chain seq x y z
N MET A 1 25.72 -22.33 -34.56
CA MET A 1 25.77 -21.34 -33.46
C MET A 1 25.51 -22.12 -32.18
N LYS A 2 26.38 -21.98 -31.17
CA LYS A 2 26.20 -22.61 -29.86
C LYS A 2 25.32 -21.64 -29.09
N ASP A 3 24.03 -21.92 -28.99
CA ASP A 3 23.10 -21.10 -28.21
C ASP A 3 23.62 -21.04 -26.77
N ALA A 4 24.15 -19.88 -26.39
CA ALA A 4 24.61 -19.64 -25.05
C ALA A 4 23.40 -19.70 -24.11
N GLU A 5 23.58 -20.37 -22.97
CA GLU A 5 22.56 -20.48 -21.94
C GLU A 5 22.11 -19.06 -21.51
N ALA A 6 20.79 -18.87 -21.37
CA ALA A 6 20.24 -17.58 -21.01
C ALA A 6 20.79 -17.12 -19.64
N PRO A 7 21.22 -15.86 -19.49
CA PRO A 7 21.77 -15.38 -18.23
C PRO A 7 20.72 -15.41 -17.12
N GLU A 8 21.18 -15.64 -15.88
CA GLU A 8 20.32 -15.63 -14.70
C GLU A 8 19.61 -14.27 -14.51
N ASN A 9 18.36 -14.31 -14.06
CA ASN A 9 17.58 -13.09 -13.81
C ASN A 9 18.20 -12.26 -12.67
N LEU A 10 18.60 -11.02 -12.96
CA LEU A 10 19.11 -10.08 -11.97
C LEU A 10 17.95 -9.38 -11.25
N ALA A 11 17.78 -9.66 -9.96
CA ALA A 11 16.88 -8.89 -9.11
C ALA A 11 17.52 -7.53 -8.79
N MET A 12 16.82 -6.43 -9.11
CA MET A 12 17.26 -5.07 -8.77
C MET A 12 16.10 -4.27 -8.16
N SER A 13 16.41 -3.42 -7.18
CA SER A 13 15.48 -2.43 -6.65
C SER A 13 15.90 -1.01 -7.03
N LEU A 14 14.91 -0.20 -7.43
CA LEU A 14 15.12 1.22 -7.67
C LEU A 14 15.11 1.96 -6.33
N LYS A 15 16.21 2.62 -5.99
CA LYS A 15 16.32 3.48 -4.81
C LYS A 15 16.61 4.91 -5.27
N SER A 16 15.91 5.87 -4.69
CA SER A 16 16.28 7.28 -4.84
C SER A 16 17.35 7.61 -3.79
N VAL A 17 18.49 8.12 -4.23
CA VAL A 17 19.59 8.57 -3.38
C VAL A 17 19.77 10.07 -3.52
N GLU A 18 20.02 10.72 -2.38
CA GLU A 18 20.23 12.16 -2.31
C GLU A 18 21.66 12.48 -2.74
N LEU A 19 21.80 13.30 -3.78
CA LEU A 19 23.10 13.74 -4.30
C LEU A 19 23.55 15.07 -3.69
N GLY A 20 22.62 15.85 -3.17
CA GLY A 20 22.90 17.14 -2.54
C GLY A 20 21.75 18.13 -2.72
N VAL A 21 22.03 19.40 -2.48
CA VAL A 21 21.06 20.50 -2.60
C VAL A 21 21.51 21.43 -3.73
N ALA A 22 20.62 21.70 -4.68
CA ALA A 22 20.82 22.65 -5.76
C ALA A 22 20.97 24.08 -5.22
N LYS A 23 21.52 24.99 -6.04
CA LYS A 23 21.69 26.41 -5.67
C LYS A 23 20.38 27.13 -5.32
N ASP A 24 19.23 26.60 -5.78
CA ASP A 24 17.89 27.11 -5.45
C ASP A 24 17.30 26.47 -4.18
N GLY A 25 18.09 25.69 -3.44
CA GLY A 25 17.65 25.02 -2.21
C GLY A 25 16.87 23.72 -2.44
N LYS A 26 16.67 23.27 -3.69
CA LYS A 26 15.98 22.02 -3.97
C LYS A 26 16.88 20.81 -3.83
N GLN A 27 16.37 19.76 -3.22
CA GLN A 27 17.06 18.50 -3.08
C GLN A 27 17.21 17.81 -4.44
N ILE A 28 18.45 17.55 -4.83
CA ILE A 28 18.79 16.78 -6.03
C ILE A 28 18.86 15.31 -5.62
N SER A 29 17.97 14.50 -6.17
CA SER A 29 18.00 13.05 -6.01
C SER A 29 18.29 12.37 -7.34
N SER A 30 19.01 11.25 -7.32
CA SER A 30 19.18 10.36 -8.47
C SER A 30 18.58 8.99 -8.20
N ALA A 31 18.09 8.35 -9.26
CA ALA A 31 17.51 7.01 -9.19
C ALA A 31 18.59 5.98 -9.51
N VAL A 32 18.97 5.17 -8.53
CA VAL A 32 19.98 4.11 -8.67
C VAL A 32 19.32 2.73 -8.58
N LEU A 33 19.80 1.79 -9.41
CA LEU A 33 19.42 0.39 -9.31
C LEU A 33 20.40 -0.32 -8.38
N ILE A 34 19.88 -0.91 -7.31
CA ILE A 34 20.64 -1.70 -6.36
C ILE A 34 20.34 -3.17 -6.64
N ARG A 35 21.38 -3.98 -6.84
CA ARG A 35 21.23 -5.44 -6.98
C ARG A 35 20.75 -5.99 -5.64
N ASN A 36 19.67 -6.76 -5.68
CA ASN A 36 19.15 -7.46 -4.53
C ASN A 36 19.52 -8.94 -4.63
N ASP A 37 19.79 -9.59 -3.50
CA ASP A 37 20.01 -11.03 -3.43
C ASP A 37 18.73 -11.82 -3.76
N GLU A 38 17.57 -11.24 -3.46
CA GLU A 38 16.26 -11.83 -3.74
C GLU A 38 15.34 -10.85 -4.50
N ALA A 39 14.57 -11.39 -5.44
CA ALA A 39 13.50 -10.64 -6.07
C ALA A 39 12.43 -10.33 -5.02
N GLN A 40 12.31 -9.06 -4.62
CA GLN A 40 11.15 -8.62 -3.83
C GLN A 40 9.91 -8.69 -4.71
N ILE A 41 9.21 -9.82 -4.65
CA ILE A 41 7.89 -9.98 -5.25
C ILE A 41 6.93 -9.12 -4.44
N ARG A 42 6.80 -7.84 -4.81
CA ARG A 42 5.69 -7.04 -4.32
C ARG A 42 4.43 -7.60 -4.95
N SER A 43 3.53 -8.09 -4.12
CA SER A 43 2.19 -8.45 -4.56
C SER A 43 1.62 -7.24 -5.32
N LYS A 44 1.31 -7.41 -6.61
CA LYS A 44 0.67 -6.35 -7.38
C LYS A 44 -0.58 -5.95 -6.63
N ILE A 45 -0.68 -4.68 -6.26
CA ILE A 45 -1.91 -4.12 -5.71
C ILE A 45 -2.97 -4.28 -6.80
N THR A 46 -3.83 -5.27 -6.63
CA THR A 46 -4.95 -5.46 -7.54
C THR A 46 -5.93 -4.30 -7.37
N VAL A 47 -6.73 -4.01 -8.40
CA VAL A 47 -7.76 -2.95 -8.35
C VAL A 47 -8.69 -3.13 -7.15
N SER A 48 -8.95 -4.39 -6.75
CA SER A 48 -9.71 -4.73 -5.55
C SER A 48 -9.03 -4.26 -4.26
N ILE A 49 -7.73 -4.51 -4.09
CA ILE A 49 -6.96 -4.05 -2.91
C ILE A 49 -6.88 -2.53 -2.88
N ALA A 50 -6.65 -1.89 -4.03
CA ALA A 50 -6.64 -0.42 -4.11
C ALA A 50 -7.98 0.19 -3.67
N ASN A 51 -9.12 -0.40 -4.07
CA ASN A 51 -10.44 0.06 -3.63
C ASN A 51 -10.66 -0.13 -2.11
N LYS A 52 -10.18 -1.24 -1.53
CA LYS A 52 -10.24 -1.47 -0.07
C LYS A 52 -9.37 -0.47 0.71
N LEU A 53 -8.15 -0.20 0.23
CA LEU A 53 -7.28 0.82 0.81
C LEU A 53 -7.90 2.22 0.71
N LYS A 54 -8.60 2.51 -0.40
CA LYS A 54 -9.29 3.79 -0.60
C LYS A 54 -10.42 3.98 0.42
N THR A 55 -11.22 2.94 0.70
CA THR A 55 -12.27 3.04 1.73
C THR A 55 -11.69 3.13 3.13
N PHE A 56 -10.58 2.45 3.41
CA PHE A 56 -9.86 2.59 4.68
C PHE A 56 -9.29 4.01 4.88
N HIS A 57 -8.60 4.56 3.88
CA HIS A 57 -8.09 5.94 3.94
C HIS A 57 -9.20 6.98 4.08
N GLU A 58 -10.34 6.78 3.43
CA GLU A 58 -11.49 7.66 3.61
C GLU A 58 -12.06 7.57 5.03
N ALA A 59 -12.15 6.37 5.58
CA ALA A 59 -12.60 6.17 6.95
C ALA A 59 -11.63 6.77 7.97
N VAL A 60 -10.32 6.69 7.74
CA VAL A 60 -9.30 7.40 8.53
C VAL A 60 -9.41 8.92 8.36
N ARG A 61 -9.87 9.42 7.20
CA ARG A 61 -10.04 10.87 7.03
C ARG A 61 -11.28 11.40 7.74
N GLU A 62 -12.39 10.67 7.70
CA GLU A 62 -13.66 11.09 8.31
C GLU A 62 -13.72 10.77 9.81
N ASN A 63 -13.23 9.60 10.22
CA ASN A 63 -13.34 9.07 11.58
C ASN A 63 -11.98 8.67 12.17
N GLY A 64 -10.89 9.20 11.60
CA GLY A 64 -9.54 8.90 12.07
C GLY A 64 -9.33 9.36 13.49
N ASN A 65 -8.79 8.44 14.30
CA ASN A 65 -8.23 8.77 15.59
C ASN A 65 -6.74 8.46 15.58
N VAL A 66 -5.99 9.20 16.39
CA VAL A 66 -4.62 8.83 16.72
C VAL A 66 -4.71 7.87 17.90
N THR A 67 -4.56 6.58 17.64
CA THR A 67 -4.58 5.58 18.71
C THR A 67 -3.16 5.30 19.16
N LYS A 68 -2.89 5.51 20.43
CA LYS A 68 -1.62 5.13 21.05
C LYS A 68 -1.74 3.69 21.56
N LEU A 69 -1.02 2.77 20.94
CA LEU A 69 -0.95 1.37 21.37
C LEU A 69 0.42 1.12 22.01
N GLY A 70 0.49 1.30 23.33
CA GLY A 70 1.77 1.28 24.07
C GLY A 70 2.67 2.44 23.65
N ASP A 71 3.88 2.12 23.18
CA ASP A 71 4.84 3.11 22.65
C ASP A 71 4.62 3.44 21.16
N VAL A 72 3.73 2.74 20.47
CA VAL A 72 3.45 2.97 19.04
C VAL A 72 2.29 3.93 18.88
N ILE A 73 2.55 5.06 18.22
CA ILE A 73 1.51 6.01 17.80
C ILE A 73 1.01 5.56 16.43
N LEU A 74 -0.22 5.03 16.36
CA LEU A 74 -0.89 4.77 15.10
C LEU A 74 -1.51 6.08 14.62
N GLU A 75 -0.78 6.81 13.78
CA GLU A 75 -1.23 8.08 13.18
C GLU A 75 -2.51 7.94 12.33
N LYS A 76 -2.82 6.72 11.89
CA LYS A 76 -3.97 6.39 11.06
C LYS A 76 -4.70 5.18 11.62
N SER A 77 -5.54 5.40 12.64
CA SER A 77 -6.42 4.36 13.16
C SER A 77 -7.89 4.76 12.96
N VAL A 78 -8.73 3.78 12.64
CA VAL A 78 -10.18 3.95 12.55
C VAL A 78 -10.85 2.78 13.24
N SER A 79 -11.94 3.02 13.96
CA SER A 79 -12.72 1.95 14.56
C SER A 79 -13.32 1.07 13.46
N LEU A 80 -13.49 -0.23 13.74
CA LEU A 80 -14.10 -1.15 12.77
C LEU A 80 -15.49 -0.70 12.35
N GLU A 81 -16.27 -0.13 13.27
CA GLU A 81 -17.59 0.42 12.98
C GLU A 81 -17.52 1.64 12.06
N GLY A 82 -16.60 2.58 12.33
CA GLY A 82 -16.38 3.75 11.49
C GLY A 82 -15.92 3.38 10.08
N TRP A 83 -15.09 2.34 9.94
CA TRP A 83 -14.71 1.83 8.63
C TRP A 83 -15.85 1.08 7.93
N ARG A 84 -16.64 0.31 8.67
CA ARG A 84 -17.78 -0.45 8.14
C ARG A 84 -18.83 0.47 7.52
N GLU A 85 -19.15 1.59 8.15
CA GLU A 85 -20.12 2.56 7.63
C GLU A 85 -19.71 3.12 6.27
N ILE A 86 -18.46 3.60 6.18
CA ILE A 86 -17.87 4.12 4.94
C ILE A 86 -17.80 3.04 3.86
N PHE A 87 -17.40 1.82 4.25
CA PHE A 87 -17.35 0.69 3.35
C PHE A 87 -18.73 0.34 2.79
N TYR A 88 -19.78 0.37 3.62
CA TYR A 88 -21.15 0.03 3.21
C TYR A 88 -21.76 1.11 2.31
N ARG A 89 -21.42 2.38 2.55
CA ARG A 89 -21.80 3.54 1.72
C ARG A 89 -21.20 3.45 0.32
N ARG A 90 -19.96 2.97 0.20
CA ARG A 90 -19.26 2.81 -1.09
C ARG A 90 -19.38 1.43 -1.72
N SER A 91 -19.91 0.45 -1.01
CA SER A 91 -20.01 -0.91 -1.53
C SER A 91 -21.07 -0.98 -2.62
N PRO A 92 -20.73 -1.50 -3.82
CA PRO A 92 -21.68 -1.67 -4.91
C PRO A 92 -22.61 -2.87 -4.72
N ALA A 93 -22.53 -3.60 -3.59
CA ALA A 93 -23.35 -4.77 -3.35
C ALA A 93 -24.80 -4.39 -2.97
N ASP A 94 -25.78 -5.05 -3.58
CA ASP A 94 -27.20 -4.76 -3.36
C ASP A 94 -27.74 -5.25 -2.01
N THR A 95 -27.14 -6.29 -1.43
CA THR A 95 -27.61 -6.90 -0.17
C THR A 95 -26.69 -6.61 1.01
N GLN A 96 -27.30 -6.43 2.20
CA GLN A 96 -26.56 -6.19 3.45
C GLN A 96 -25.61 -7.35 3.81
N GLU A 97 -26.02 -8.59 3.54
CA GLU A 97 -25.17 -9.76 3.73
C GLU A 97 -23.94 -9.77 2.80
N ALA A 98 -24.12 -9.39 1.54
CA ALA A 98 -23.00 -9.27 0.60
C ALA A 98 -22.03 -8.16 1.02
N LYS A 99 -22.53 -7.01 1.50
CA LYS A 99 -21.70 -5.93 2.07
C LYS A 99 -20.89 -6.42 3.28
N ARG A 100 -21.51 -7.20 4.18
CA ARG A 100 -20.83 -7.78 5.34
C ARG A 100 -19.75 -8.77 4.95
N LYS A 101 -20.04 -9.70 4.03
CA LYS A 101 -19.06 -10.68 3.53
C LYS A 101 -17.91 -9.99 2.80
N ALA A 102 -18.19 -8.95 2.02
CA ALA A 102 -17.17 -8.16 1.33
C ALA A 102 -16.29 -7.36 2.32
N PHE A 103 -16.87 -6.80 3.38
CA PHE A 103 -16.13 -6.12 4.43
C PHE A 103 -15.23 -7.07 5.22
N GLU A 104 -15.74 -8.23 5.64
CA GLU A 104 -14.95 -9.26 6.32
C GLU A 104 -13.77 -9.73 5.44
N ARG A 105 -13.99 -9.89 4.13
CA ARG A 105 -12.92 -10.19 3.20
C ARG A 105 -11.92 -9.03 3.08
N ALA A 106 -12.39 -7.79 3.03
CA ALA A 106 -11.51 -6.62 2.99
C ALA A 106 -10.64 -6.51 4.24
N ARG A 107 -11.21 -6.78 5.43
CA ARG A 107 -10.50 -6.81 6.71
C ARG A 107 -9.46 -7.92 6.80
N LYS A 108 -9.68 -9.08 6.17
CA LYS A 108 -8.69 -10.17 6.15
C LYS A 108 -7.56 -9.95 5.14
N ASP A 109 -7.82 -9.20 4.08
CA ASP A 109 -6.85 -8.90 3.01
C ASP A 109 -5.96 -7.68 3.34
N LEU A 110 -6.34 -6.86 4.32
CA LEU A 110 -5.63 -5.64 4.78
C LEU A 110 -4.96 -5.90 6.13
#